data_AF-A0AAD4EGD6-F1
#
_entry.id   AF-A0AAD4EGD6-F1
#
_cell.length_a   1.000
_cell.length_b   1.000
_cell.length_c   1.000
_cell.angle_alpha   90.00
_cell.angle_beta   90.00
_cell.angle_gamma   90.00
#
_symmetry.space_group_name_H-M   'P 1'
#
loop_
_entity.id
_entity.type
_entity.pdbx_description
1 polymer ?
#
loop_
_entity_poly.entity_id
_entity_poly.type
_entity_poly.pdbx_seq_one_letter_code
_entity_poly.pdbx_strand_id
1 'polypeptide(L)'
;MNTYCSVPDIEAEALVLALCLLNIEEVEGSRKGKLQEDVCLTDEEVAFNFPAEYLKASLAELHDRIFALSLDEALETDSAALSVLSCINQGEQDHHISALALERGDEVPIPTHSQEILEWTVSLSNNDITGVVEPDPGEMDDLAGPPQHSYCSLTGHQSPCQTTNFVHLLCHCFLIC
;
A
#
# COMPACT_ATOMS: atom_id res chain seq x y z
N MET A 1 -24.90 15.34 -13.61
CA MET A 1 -25.28 14.56 -12.42
C MET A 1 -24.19 13.52 -12.24
N ASN A 2 -23.30 13.70 -11.27
CA ASN A 2 -22.19 12.79 -11.01
C ASN A 2 -22.68 11.73 -10.01
N THR A 3 -23.22 10.63 -10.52
CA THR A 3 -23.49 9.46 -9.70
C THR A 3 -22.13 8.86 -9.35
N TYR A 4 -21.67 9.08 -8.12
CA TYR A 4 -20.55 8.34 -7.57
C TYR A 4 -20.97 6.87 -7.51
N CYS A 5 -20.59 6.10 -8.53
CA CYS A 5 -20.70 4.64 -8.53
C CYS A 5 -19.60 4.14 -7.60
N SER A 6 -19.97 3.51 -6.48
CA SER A 6 -19.00 3.00 -5.52
C SER A 6 -18.24 1.80 -6.09
N VAL A 7 -17.04 1.48 -5.60
CA VAL A 7 -16.29 0.28 -6.03
C VAL A 7 -17.16 -0.99 -5.98
N PRO A 8 -17.95 -1.25 -4.91
CA PRO A 8 -18.86 -2.39 -4.87
C PRO A 8 -19.91 -2.40 -6.00
N ASP A 9 -20.38 -1.23 -6.44
CA ASP A 9 -21.36 -1.14 -7.53
C ASP A 9 -20.72 -1.53 -8.87
N ILE A 10 -19.46 -1.12 -9.10
CA ILE A 10 -18.69 -1.43 -10.31
C ILE A 10 -18.33 -2.92 -10.36
N GLU A 11 -17.92 -3.50 -9.23
CA GLU A 11 -17.64 -4.93 -9.11
C GLU A 11 -18.90 -5.78 -9.32
N ALA A 12 -20.03 -5.35 -8.76
CA ALA A 12 -21.32 -6.00 -8.98
C ALA A 12 -21.72 -5.96 -10.46
N GLU A 13 -21.52 -4.82 -11.13
CA GLU A 13 -21.77 -4.69 -12.56
C GLU A 13 -20.86 -5.62 -13.38
N ALA A 14 -19.56 -5.65 -13.08
CA ALA A 14 -18.60 -6.53 -13.75
C ALA A 14 -18.98 -8.02 -13.60
N LEU A 15 -19.42 -8.42 -12.40
CA LEU A 15 -19.91 -9.77 -12.13
C LEU A 15 -21.16 -10.10 -12.96
N VAL A 16 -22.11 -9.17 -13.09
CA VAL A 16 -23.30 -9.36 -13.93
C VAL A 16 -22.90 -9.55 -15.40
N LEU A 17 -21.99 -8.73 -15.93
CA LEU A 17 -21.52 -8.89 -17.31
C LEU A 17 -20.79 -10.22 -17.54
N ALA A 18 -19.98 -10.66 -16.58
CA ALA A 18 -19.30 -11.96 -16.63
C ALA A 18 -20.30 -13.13 -16.68
N LEU A 19 -21.37 -13.07 -15.86
CA LEU A 19 -22.44 -14.06 -15.88
C LEU A 19 -23.20 -14.06 -17.21
N CYS A 20 -23.45 -12.88 -17.80
CA CYS A 20 -24.05 -12.78 -19.12
C CYS A 20 -23.20 -13.45 -20.21
N LEU A 21 -21.88 -13.25 -20.18
CA LEU A 21 -20.96 -13.93 -21.11
C LEU A 21 -20.96 -15.44 -20.92
N LEU A 22 -20.90 -15.92 -19.67
CA LEU A 22 -20.95 -17.35 -19.36
C LEU A 22 -22.23 -18.01 -19.93
N ASN A 23 -23.37 -17.33 -19.81
CA ASN A 23 -24.63 -17.80 -20.36
C ASN A 23 -24.59 -17.91 -21.90
N ILE A 24 -23.97 -16.94 -22.59
CA ILE A 24 -23.80 -17.00 -24.05
C ILE A 24 -22.91 -18.19 -24.43
N GLU A 25 -21.79 -18.37 -23.74
CA GLU A 25 -20.86 -19.49 -23.97
C GLU A 25 -21.50 -20.86 -23.73
N GLU A 26 -22.36 -20.99 -22.71
CA GLU A 26 -23.10 -22.23 -22.43
C GLU A 26 -24.10 -22.58 -23.56
N VAL A 27 -24.81 -21.57 -24.06
CA VAL A 27 -25.76 -21.73 -25.18
C VAL A 27 -25.02 -22.13 -26.46
N GLU A 28 -23.89 -21.49 -26.76
CA GLU A 28 -23.05 -21.82 -27.92
C GLU A 28 -22.41 -23.22 -27.79
N GLY A 29 -21.90 -23.57 -26.61
CA GLY A 29 -21.29 -24.87 -26.33
C GLY A 29 -22.28 -26.03 -26.48
N SER A 30 -23.53 -25.82 -26.07
CA SER A 30 -24.60 -26.82 -26.19
C SER A 30 -25.02 -27.11 -27.64
N ARG A 31 -24.80 -26.16 -28.58
CA ARG A 31 -25.11 -26.34 -30.02
C ARG A 31 -24.03 -27.10 -30.79
N LYS A 32 -22.77 -27.11 -30.32
CA LYS A 32 -21.63 -27.72 -31.01
C LYS A 32 -21.73 -29.23 -31.24
N GLY A 33 -22.59 -29.96 -30.51
CA GLY A 33 -22.78 -31.41 -30.67
C GLY A 33 -23.42 -31.87 -31.98
N LYS A 34 -23.79 -30.96 -32.90
CA LYS A 34 -24.41 -31.28 -34.20
C LYS A 34 -23.78 -30.54 -35.39
N LEU A 35 -22.60 -29.94 -35.23
CA LEU A 35 -22.03 -29.07 -36.28
C LEU A 35 -21.33 -29.88 -37.37
N GLN A 36 -21.80 -29.74 -38.61
CA GLN A 36 -21.09 -30.14 -39.83
C GLN A 36 -20.11 -29.00 -40.20
N GLU A 37 -18.84 -29.31 -40.43
CA GLU A 37 -17.74 -28.33 -40.60
C GLU A 37 -17.88 -27.38 -41.80
N ASP A 38 -18.83 -27.61 -42.70
CA ASP A 38 -18.99 -26.87 -43.97
C ASP A 38 -20.22 -25.93 -44.00
N VAL A 39 -20.84 -25.67 -42.84
CA VAL A 39 -22.06 -24.86 -42.73
C VAL A 39 -21.72 -23.42 -42.35
N CYS A 40 -22.18 -22.46 -43.16
CA CYS A 40 -22.12 -21.04 -42.83
C CYS A 40 -22.83 -20.75 -41.49
N LEU A 41 -22.30 -19.81 -40.70
CA LEU A 41 -22.90 -19.37 -39.43
C LEU A 41 -24.39 -19.05 -39.62
N THR A 42 -25.24 -19.52 -38.71
CA THR A 42 -26.67 -19.21 -38.75
C THR A 42 -26.94 -17.79 -38.26
N ASP A 43 -28.05 -17.18 -38.70
CA ASP A 43 -28.43 -15.82 -38.27
C ASP A 43 -28.48 -15.69 -36.73
N GLU A 44 -28.84 -16.76 -36.03
CA GLU A 44 -28.83 -16.80 -34.57
C GLU A 44 -27.41 -16.76 -33.99
N GLU A 45 -26.43 -17.39 -34.63
CA GLU A 45 -25.02 -17.35 -34.18
C GLU A 45 -24.42 -15.95 -34.39
N VAL A 46 -24.78 -15.29 -35.51
CA VAL A 46 -24.42 -13.89 -35.73
C VAL A 46 -25.09 -12.97 -34.69
N ALA A 47 -26.33 -13.29 -34.29
CA ALA A 47 -27.05 -12.52 -33.28
C ALA A 47 -26.44 -12.59 -31.87
N PHE A 48 -25.72 -13.68 -31.53
CA PHE A 48 -25.01 -13.80 -30.24
C PHE A 48 -23.61 -13.18 -30.24
N ASN A 49 -22.94 -13.13 -31.39
CA ASN A 49 -21.60 -12.53 -31.51
C ASN A 49 -21.57 -11.06 -31.10
N PHE A 50 -22.53 -10.25 -31.58
CA PHE A 50 -22.54 -8.81 -31.29
C PHE A 50 -22.72 -8.51 -29.78
N PRO A 51 -23.71 -9.09 -29.07
CA PRO A 51 -23.80 -8.98 -27.62
C PRO A 51 -22.56 -9.49 -26.89
N ALA A 52 -21.96 -10.60 -27.33
CA ALA A 52 -20.77 -11.15 -26.69
C ALA A 52 -19.57 -10.20 -26.81
N GLU A 53 -19.34 -9.61 -27.98
CA GLU A 53 -18.29 -8.61 -28.20
C GLU A 53 -18.53 -7.36 -27.33
N TYR A 54 -19.76 -6.87 -27.29
CA TYR A 54 -20.14 -5.72 -26.45
C TYR A 54 -19.86 -6.01 -24.97
N LEU A 55 -20.33 -7.15 -24.46
CA LEU A 55 -20.14 -7.52 -23.06
C LEU A 55 -18.67 -7.69 -22.70
N LYS A 56 -17.84 -8.25 -23.60
CA LYS A 56 -16.39 -8.34 -23.42
C LYS A 56 -15.73 -6.97 -23.32
N ALA A 57 -16.11 -6.05 -24.21
CA ALA A 57 -15.58 -4.68 -24.19
C ALA A 57 -15.99 -3.94 -22.91
N SER A 58 -17.26 -4.03 -22.50
CA SER A 58 -17.74 -3.41 -21.27
C SER A 58 -17.10 -4.02 -20.01
N LEU A 59 -16.88 -5.33 -19.98
CA LEU A 59 -16.19 -5.99 -18.86
C LEU A 59 -14.73 -5.51 -18.74
N ALA A 60 -14.02 -5.37 -19.87
CA ALA A 60 -12.67 -4.82 -19.87
C ALA A 60 -12.62 -3.38 -19.32
N GLU A 61 -13.57 -2.54 -19.73
CA GLU A 61 -13.68 -1.16 -19.22
C GLU A 61 -13.93 -1.12 -17.70
N LEU A 62 -14.80 -1.99 -17.17
CA LEU A 62 -15.05 -2.06 -15.74
C LEU A 62 -13.82 -2.55 -14.96
N HIS A 63 -13.07 -3.51 -15.49
CA HIS A 63 -11.82 -3.96 -14.89
C HIS A 63 -10.77 -2.84 -14.84
N ASP A 64 -10.62 -2.08 -15.93
CA ASP A 64 -9.72 -0.93 -15.96
C ASP A 64 -10.11 0.10 -14.90
N ARG A 65 -11.42 0.32 -14.72
CA ARG A 65 -11.94 1.22 -13.69
C ARG A 65 -11.68 0.72 -12.28
N ILE A 66 -11.92 -0.55 -11.99
CA ILE A 66 -11.63 -1.17 -10.69
C ILE A 66 -10.13 -1.02 -10.39
N PHE A 67 -9.27 -1.33 -11.37
CA PHE A 67 -7.83 -1.20 -11.22
C PHE A 67 -7.42 0.25 -10.91
N ALA A 68 -7.94 1.23 -11.66
CA ALA A 68 -7.65 2.63 -11.42
C ALA A 68 -8.05 3.09 -10.00
N LEU A 69 -9.20 2.64 -9.50
CA LEU A 69 -9.64 2.96 -8.13
C LEU A 69 -8.77 2.30 -7.08
N SER A 70 -8.35 1.04 -7.30
CA SER A 70 -7.43 0.36 -6.38
C SER A 70 -6.07 1.05 -6.31
N LEU A 71 -5.58 1.59 -7.44
CA LEU A 71 -4.33 2.35 -7.48
C LEU A 71 -4.47 3.68 -6.75
N ASP A 72 -5.60 4.38 -6.91
CA ASP A 72 -5.89 5.62 -6.20
C ASP A 72 -5.92 5.40 -4.68
N GLU A 73 -6.60 4.36 -4.22
CA GLU A 73 -6.65 3.97 -2.80
C GLU A 73 -5.26 3.59 -2.26
N ALA A 74 -4.47 2.85 -3.04
CA ALA A 74 -3.10 2.50 -2.66
C ALA A 74 -2.21 3.74 -2.52
N LEU A 75 -2.31 4.70 -3.46
CA LEU A 75 -1.55 5.94 -3.41
C LEU A 75 -1.97 6.83 -2.22
N GLU A 76 -3.27 6.88 -1.91
CA GLU A 76 -3.76 7.61 -0.75
C GLU A 76 -3.23 6.99 0.55
N THR A 77 -3.31 5.66 0.66
CA THR A 77 -2.84 4.90 1.82
C THR A 77 -1.33 5.04 2.03
N ASP A 78 -0.56 4.95 0.95
CA ASP A 78 0.91 4.97 1.00
C ASP A 78 1.49 6.39 0.95
N SER A 79 0.67 7.43 0.85
CA SER A 79 1.09 8.83 0.68
C SER A 79 2.11 9.29 1.74
N ALA A 80 1.91 8.91 3.01
CA ALA A 80 2.82 9.23 4.10
C ALA A 80 4.18 8.53 3.94
N ALA A 81 4.18 7.24 3.59
CA ALA A 81 5.40 6.47 3.36
C ALA A 81 6.19 7.00 2.15
N LEU A 82 5.49 7.29 1.05
CA LEU A 82 6.07 7.87 -0.15
C LEU A 82 6.69 9.25 0.13
N SER A 83 6.05 10.07 0.96
CA SER A 83 6.59 11.37 1.39
C SER A 83 7.89 11.22 2.19
N VAL A 84 7.93 10.26 3.12
CA VAL A 84 9.15 9.96 3.90
C VAL A 84 10.28 9.48 3.00
N LEU A 85 10.01 8.52 2.11
CA LEU A 85 11.00 8.01 1.16
C LEU A 85 11.51 9.12 0.23
N SER A 86 10.63 10.00 -0.25
CA SER A 86 11.01 11.16 -1.05
C SER A 86 11.93 12.09 -0.27
N CYS A 87 11.67 12.32 1.02
CA CYS A 87 12.51 13.16 1.87
C CYS A 87 13.91 12.55 2.08
N ILE A 88 13.97 11.23 2.33
CA ILE A 88 15.22 10.49 2.48
C ILE A 88 16.06 10.58 1.20
N ASN A 89 15.47 10.26 0.05
CA ASN A 89 16.15 10.32 -1.25
C ASN A 89 16.70 11.73 -1.54
N GLN A 90 15.94 12.76 -1.20
CA GLN A 90 16.41 14.14 -1.35
C GLN A 90 17.59 14.44 -0.42
N GLY A 91 17.52 14.02 0.85
CA GLY A 91 18.60 14.20 1.82
C GLY A 91 19.89 13.48 1.40
N GLU A 92 19.79 12.26 0.86
CA GLU A 92 20.92 11.52 0.31
C GLU A 92 21.56 12.24 -0.88
N GLN A 93 20.74 12.74 -1.81
CA GLN A 93 21.20 13.51 -2.96
C GLN A 93 21.90 14.80 -2.52
N ASP A 94 21.35 15.50 -1.53
CA ASP A 94 21.92 16.74 -1.00
C ASP A 94 23.26 16.47 -0.27
N HIS A 95 23.36 15.37 0.48
CA HIS A 95 24.63 14.93 1.08
C HIS A 95 25.67 14.61 0.01
N HIS A 96 25.27 13.97 -1.08
CA HIS A 96 26.17 13.68 -2.19
C HIS A 96 26.72 14.97 -2.82
N ILE A 97 25.85 15.96 -3.06
CA ILE A 97 26.27 17.28 -3.59
C ILE A 97 27.22 17.97 -2.62
N SER A 98 26.92 17.93 -1.32
CA SER A 98 27.75 18.53 -0.28
C SER A 98 29.14 17.89 -0.20
N ALA A 99 29.21 16.56 -0.31
CA ALA A 99 30.46 15.81 -0.34
C ALA A 99 31.31 16.15 -1.58
N LEU A 100 30.69 16.30 -2.75
CA LEU A 100 31.39 16.72 -3.98
C LEU A 100 31.94 18.16 -3.88
N ALA A 101 31.20 19.08 -3.25
CA ALA A 101 31.68 20.44 -3.01
C ALA A 101 32.92 20.44 -2.09
N LEU A 102 32.86 19.65 -1.01
CA LEU A 102 33.99 19.44 -0.11
C LEU A 102 35.21 18.87 -0.82
N GLU A 103 35.04 17.85 -1.67
CA GLU A 103 36.13 17.24 -2.44
C GLU A 103 36.84 18.25 -3.35
N ARG A 104 36.08 19.18 -3.94
CA ARG A 104 36.60 20.22 -4.83
C ARG A 104 37.23 21.40 -4.08
N GLY A 105 37.06 21.47 -2.76
CA GLY A 105 37.45 22.63 -1.95
C GLY A 105 36.55 23.84 -2.15
N ASP A 106 35.34 23.63 -2.69
CA ASP A 106 34.31 24.66 -2.82
C ASP A 106 33.59 24.87 -1.46
N GLU A 107 32.82 25.96 -1.36
CA GLU A 107 31.95 26.19 -0.21
C GLU A 107 30.83 25.13 -0.15
N VAL A 108 30.64 24.54 1.03
CA VAL A 108 29.58 23.53 1.24
C VAL A 108 28.22 24.23 1.25
N PRO A 109 27.23 23.72 0.49
CA PRO A 109 25.87 24.22 0.56
C PRO A 109 25.30 24.17 1.98
N ILE A 110 24.43 25.12 2.31
CA ILE A 110 23.71 25.12 3.58
C ILE A 110 22.85 23.85 3.66
N PRO A 111 22.86 23.13 4.81
CA PRO A 111 22.05 21.94 4.97
C PRO A 111 20.56 22.18 4.69
N THR A 112 19.95 21.25 3.97
CA THR A 112 18.52 21.28 3.67
C THR A 112 17.72 20.61 4.78
N HIS A 113 16.43 20.92 4.86
CA HIS A 113 15.51 20.25 5.79
C HIS A 113 15.47 18.72 5.59
N SER A 114 15.68 18.24 4.36
CA SER A 114 15.75 16.81 4.06
C SER A 114 17.01 16.16 4.65
N GLN A 115 18.15 16.86 4.64
CA GLN A 115 19.37 16.42 5.32
C GLN A 115 19.18 16.40 6.85
N GLU A 116 18.56 17.43 7.42
CA GLU A 116 18.25 17.49 8.85
C GLU A 116 17.35 16.32 9.30
N ILE A 117 16.29 16.02 8.56
CA ILE A 117 15.41 14.87 8.83
C ILE A 117 16.18 13.55 8.77
N LEU A 118 17.07 13.40 7.79
CA LEU A 118 17.85 12.18 7.61
C LEU A 118 18.83 11.96 8.79
N GLU A 119 19.52 13.02 9.22
CA GLU A 119 20.40 12.99 10.38
C GLU A 119 19.66 12.61 11.68
N TRP A 120 18.45 13.15 11.88
CA TRP A 120 17.60 12.80 13.01
C TRP A 120 17.16 11.34 12.97
N THR A 121 16.77 10.84 11.79
CA THR A 121 16.33 9.46 11.61
C THR A 121 17.46 8.46 11.93
N VAL A 122 18.67 8.73 11.43
CA VAL A 122 19.87 7.93 11.73
C VAL A 122 20.20 7.95 13.22
N SER A 123 20.07 9.11 13.87
CA SER A 123 20.35 9.26 15.31
C SER A 123 19.36 8.48 16.18
N LEU A 124 18.08 8.42 15.79
CA LEU A 124 17.06 7.63 16.50
C LEU A 124 17.28 6.12 16.35
N SER A 125 17.70 5.65 15.16
CA SER A 125 18.01 4.23 14.93
C SER A 125 19.18 3.71 15.78
N ASN A 126 20.14 4.57 16.14
CA ASN A 126 21.34 4.15 16.87
C ASN A 126 21.14 4.06 18.39
N ASN A 127 20.07 4.63 18.93
CA ASN A 127 19.82 4.66 20.38
C ASN A 127 19.10 3.41 20.92
N ASP A 128 18.56 2.55 20.04
CA ASP A 128 17.88 1.30 20.44
C ASP A 128 18.84 0.11 20.62
N ILE A 129 20.15 0.27 20.35
CA ILE A 129 21.15 -0.82 20.46
C ILE A 129 21.89 -0.81 21.81
N THR A 130 21.69 0.20 22.66
CA THR A 130 22.14 0.15 24.06
C THR A 130 21.09 -0.50 24.96
N GLY A 131 20.70 -1.72 24.61
CA GLY A 131 20.14 -2.65 25.56
C GLY A 131 21.20 -2.93 26.63
N VAL A 132 21.08 -2.24 27.75
CA VAL A 132 21.81 -2.49 28.99
C VAL A 132 21.68 -3.99 29.29
N VAL A 133 22.73 -4.77 29.01
CA VAL A 133 22.91 -6.06 29.67
C VAL A 133 23.22 -5.72 31.11
N GLU A 134 22.17 -5.63 31.93
CA GLU A 134 22.33 -5.71 33.38
C GLU A 134 23.09 -7.01 33.67
N PRO A 135 24.23 -6.95 34.39
CA PRO A 135 24.87 -8.16 34.85
C PRO A 135 23.92 -8.82 35.85
N ASP A 136 23.45 -10.03 35.50
CA ASP A 136 22.66 -10.93 36.34
C ASP A 136 23.25 -11.01 37.76
N PRO A 137 22.60 -10.43 38.78
CA PRO A 137 23.00 -10.62 40.17
C PRO A 137 22.31 -11.89 40.69
N GLY A 138 22.73 -13.03 40.15
CA GLY A 138 22.44 -14.32 40.77
C GLY A 138 23.20 -14.43 42.08
N GLU A 139 22.50 -14.18 43.20
CA GLU A 139 22.63 -14.78 44.54
C GLU A 139 22.41 -13.76 45.67
N MET A 140 21.18 -13.72 46.22
CA MET A 140 20.85 -14.14 47.59
C MET A 140 19.61 -13.44 48.17
N ASP A 141 18.66 -14.30 48.57
CA ASP A 141 17.85 -14.26 49.80
C ASP A 141 16.96 -13.05 50.16
N ASP A 142 15.66 -13.35 50.03
CA ASP A 142 14.65 -13.36 51.10
C ASP A 142 14.09 -12.07 51.73
N LEU A 143 12.76 -12.12 51.83
CA LEU A 143 11.85 -11.53 52.81
C LEU A 143 11.26 -10.11 52.58
N ALA A 144 9.99 -10.19 52.17
CA ALA A 144 8.82 -9.59 52.83
C ALA A 144 8.36 -8.15 52.46
N GLY A 145 7.12 -8.09 51.96
CA GLY A 145 6.20 -6.96 52.16
C GLY A 145 5.43 -6.54 50.90
N PRO A 146 4.08 -6.66 50.85
CA PRO A 146 3.30 -6.08 49.77
C PRO A 146 2.92 -4.63 50.10
N PRO A 147 2.78 -3.77 49.08
CA PRO A 147 1.56 -2.96 49.09
C PRO A 147 0.95 -2.75 47.70
N GLN A 148 -0.37 -2.95 47.69
CA GLN A 148 -1.41 -2.02 47.21
C GLN A 148 -1.30 -1.47 45.78
N HIS A 149 -2.21 -2.00 44.95
CA HIS A 149 -3.10 -1.27 44.06
C HIS A 149 -2.93 0.26 44.01
N SER A 150 -2.58 0.77 42.83
CA SER A 150 -3.11 2.03 42.34
C SER A 150 -3.35 1.93 40.83
N TYR A 151 -4.63 1.83 40.46
CA TYR A 151 -5.08 2.12 39.11
C TYR A 151 -5.15 3.64 38.98
N CYS A 152 -4.51 4.19 37.96
CA CYS A 152 -4.81 5.54 37.47
C CYS A 152 -5.18 5.44 35.99
N SER A 153 -6.49 5.49 35.74
CA SER A 153 -7.07 5.72 34.41
C SER A 153 -7.67 7.12 34.39
N LEU A 154 -7.61 7.77 33.21
CA LEU A 154 -8.44 8.89 32.72
C LEU A 154 -8.05 10.30 33.26
N THR A 155 -7.87 11.37 32.48
CA THR A 155 -8.49 11.83 31.22
C THR A 155 -7.70 12.99 30.59
N GLY A 156 -7.69 13.06 29.25
CA GLY A 156 -8.02 14.27 28.46
C GLY A 156 -7.03 15.43 28.38
N HIS A 157 -6.27 15.51 27.27
CA HIS A 157 -6.33 16.68 26.36
C HIS A 157 -5.59 16.43 25.04
N GLN A 158 -6.35 16.57 23.94
CA GLN A 158 -5.97 17.00 22.58
C GLN A 158 -4.65 16.51 21.95
N SER A 159 -4.84 15.65 20.95
CA SER A 159 -3.86 15.20 19.96
C SER A 159 -3.19 16.35 19.19
N PRO A 160 -1.88 16.25 18.94
CA PRO A 160 -1.28 16.58 17.65
C PRO A 160 -0.86 15.28 16.94
N CYS A 161 -1.25 15.18 15.66
CA CYS A 161 -0.77 14.30 14.61
C CYS A 161 0.20 13.17 15.04
N GLN A 162 -0.31 11.93 15.11
CA GLN A 162 0.49 10.72 15.21
C GLN A 162 1.21 10.45 13.87
N THR A 163 2.33 11.13 13.62
CA THR A 163 3.29 10.76 12.55
C THR A 163 4.50 9.98 13.10
N THR A 164 4.64 9.89 14.42
CA THR A 164 5.81 9.26 15.07
C THR A 164 5.77 7.73 15.09
N ASN A 165 4.59 7.10 15.07
CA ASN A 165 4.50 5.64 15.13
C ASN A 165 4.76 4.95 13.78
N PHE A 166 4.66 5.66 12.66
CA PHE A 166 4.84 5.04 11.33
C PHE A 166 6.31 4.90 10.93
N VAL A 167 7.15 5.85 11.35
CA VAL A 167 8.61 5.81 11.11
C VAL A 167 9.25 4.62 11.85
N HIS A 168 8.75 4.29 13.04
CA HIS A 168 9.25 3.15 13.83
C HIS A 168 8.93 1.79 13.19
N LEU A 169 7.81 1.67 12.46
CA LEU A 169 7.37 0.41 11.86
C LEU A 169 8.12 0.10 10.54
N LEU A 170 8.46 1.13 9.75
CA LEU A 170 9.21 0.97 8.51
C LEU A 170 10.69 0.62 8.75
N CYS A 171 11.29 1.12 9.84
CA CYS A 171 12.69 0.84 10.16
C CYS A 171 12.92 -0.64 10.54
N HIS A 172 11.91 -1.32 11.10
CA HIS A 172 11.99 -2.73 11.46
C HIS A 172 11.89 -3.68 10.25
N CYS A 173 11.25 -3.27 9.15
CA CYS A 173 11.07 -4.12 7.96
C CYS A 173 12.29 -4.15 7.04
N PHE A 174 13.13 -3.11 7.03
CA PHE A 174 14.29 -3.04 6.13
C PHE A 174 15.57 -3.72 6.67
N LEU A 175 15.59 -4.18 7.92
CA LEU A 175 16.73 -4.86 8.55
C LEU A 175 16.70 -6.41 8.43
N ILE A 176 15.73 -6.97 7.70
CA ILE A 176 15.53 -8.44 7.56
C ILE A 176 15.75 -8.95 6.12
N CYS A 177 16.18 -8.11 5.17
CA CYS A 177 16.58 -8.55 3.82
C CYS A 177 18.03 -8.16 3.53
#